data_AF-A0A2R6C1E7-F1
#
_entry.id   AF-A0A2R6C1E7-F1
#
_cell.length_a   1.000
_cell.length_b   1.000
_cell.length_c   1.000
_cell.angle_alpha   90.00
_cell.angle_beta   90.00
_cell.angle_gamma   90.00
#
_symmetry.space_group_name_H-M   'P 1'
#
loop_
_entity.id
_entity.type
_entity.pdbx_description
1 polymer ?
#
loop_
_entity_poly.entity_id
_entity_poly.type
_entity_poly.pdbx_seq_one_letter_code
_entity_poly.pdbx_strand_id
1 'polypeptide(L)'
;LRNAITPVVTFVGLALGTSIAGAPVTETTFSWPGLGYEFVRAITNLDFPVILAIVFLISVLTMVSNIAVDILYVYIDPRVRVS
;
A
#
# COMPACT_ATOMS: atom_id res chain seq x y z
N LEU A 1 16.44 -10.17 -21.08
CA LEU A 1 15.81 -9.04 -20.36
C LEU A 1 14.44 -9.37 -19.73
N ARG A 2 13.72 -10.43 -20.16
CA ARG A 2 12.44 -10.87 -19.54
C ARG A 2 12.56 -11.46 -18.12
N ASN A 3 13.73 -12.00 -17.73
CA ASN A 3 14.00 -12.54 -16.38
C ASN A 3 14.37 -11.48 -15.32
N ALA A 4 14.58 -10.21 -15.71
CA ALA A 4 14.96 -9.14 -14.77
C ALA A 4 13.76 -8.33 -14.28
N ILE A 5 12.58 -8.50 -14.87
CA ILE A 5 11.37 -7.73 -14.54
C ILE A 5 10.82 -8.13 -13.17
N THR A 6 10.91 -9.40 -12.80
CA THR A 6 10.42 -9.93 -11.52
C THR A 6 11.04 -9.22 -10.30
N PRO A 7 12.38 -9.11 -10.17
CA PRO A 7 12.98 -8.39 -9.04
C PRO A 7 12.74 -6.87 -9.09
N VAL A 8 12.59 -6.27 -10.28
CA VAL A 8 12.30 -4.84 -10.43
C VAL A 8 10.89 -4.52 -9.91
N VAL A 9 9.90 -5.35 -10.23
CA VAL A 9 8.52 -5.18 -9.74
C VAL A 9 8.48 -5.30 -8.21
N THR A 10 9.21 -6.26 -7.63
CA THR A 10 9.32 -6.39 -6.17
C THR A 10 9.97 -5.17 -5.53
N PHE A 11 11.03 -4.64 -6.13
CA PHE A 11 11.72 -3.46 -5.61
C PHE A 11 10.84 -2.20 -5.63
N VAL A 12 10.09 -1.99 -6.72
CA VAL A 12 9.13 -0.88 -6.83
C VAL A 12 7.99 -1.05 -5.82
N GLY A 13 7.46 -2.25 -5.65
CA GLY A 13 6.42 -2.54 -4.66
C GLY A 13 6.89 -2.23 -3.23
N LEU A 14 8.11 -2.66 -2.88
CA LEU A 14 8.72 -2.32 -1.59
C LEU A 14 8.90 -0.80 -1.41
N ALA A 15 9.41 -0.10 -2.41
CA ALA A 15 9.63 1.35 -2.35
C ALA A 15 8.32 2.15 -2.19
N LEU A 16 7.25 1.71 -2.86
CA LEU A 16 5.92 2.30 -2.68
C LEU A 16 5.35 2.00 -1.29
N GLY A 17 5.49 0.76 -0.81
CA GLY A 17 5.05 0.37 0.53
C GLY A 17 5.74 1.18 1.64
N THR A 18 7.06 1.37 1.53
CA THR A 18 7.80 2.19 2.50
C THR A 18 7.44 3.67 2.42
N SER A 19 7.14 4.19 1.23
CA SER A 19 6.67 5.57 1.05
C SER A 19 5.32 5.80 1.72
N ILE A 20 4.39 4.85 1.58
CA ILE A 20 3.06 4.93 2.23
C ILE A 20 3.20 4.81 3.76
N ALA A 21 4.08 3.92 4.26
CA ALA A 21 4.32 3.79 5.69
C ALA A 21 4.94 5.05 6.32
N GLY A 22 5.78 5.78 5.56
CA GLY A 22 6.35 7.06 5.98
C GLY A 22 5.40 8.26 5.84
N ALA A 23 4.28 8.12 5.13
CA ALA A 23 3.36 9.21 4.82
C ALA A 23 2.81 9.94 6.06
N PRO A 24 2.41 9.28 7.17
CA PRO A 24 1.93 9.99 8.35
C PRO A 24 2.97 10.94 8.96
N VAL A 25 4.25 10.56 8.94
CA VAL A 25 5.35 11.37 9.50
C VAL A 25 5.64 12.57 8.62
N THR A 26 5.67 12.39 7.30
CA THR A 26 5.90 13.48 6.36
C THR A 26 4.71 14.43 6.30
N GLU A 27 3.48 13.91 6.28
CA GLU A 27 2.26 14.72 6.26
C GLU A 27 2.08 15.55 7.54
N THR A 28 2.39 14.99 8.71
CA THR A 28 2.34 15.75 9.98
C THR A 28 3.43 16.81 10.08
N THR A 29 4.65 16.52 9.61
CA THR A 29 5.76 17.49 9.62
C THR A 29 5.49 18.68 8.71
N PHE A 30 4.93 18.44 7.52
CA PHE A 30 4.63 19.49 6.53
C PHE A 30 3.20 20.04 6.63
N SER A 31 2.39 19.59 7.60
CA SER A 31 0.97 19.96 7.74
C SER A 31 0.15 19.75 6.45
N TRP A 32 0.47 18.67 5.71
CA TRP A 32 -0.24 18.31 4.49
C TRP A 32 -1.52 17.53 4.85
N PRO A 33 -2.72 17.94 4.40
CA PRO A 33 -3.97 17.30 4.76
C PRO A 33 -4.17 15.99 3.97
N GLY A 34 -3.54 14.91 4.42
CA GLY A 34 -3.65 13.56 3.86
C GLY A 34 -4.28 12.53 4.82
N LEU A 35 -4.33 11.27 4.37
CA LEU A 35 -4.90 10.16 5.17
C LEU A 35 -4.03 9.83 6.39
N GLY A 36 -2.71 9.94 6.28
CA GLY A 36 -1.79 9.74 7.39
C GLY A 36 -1.91 10.84 8.44
N TYR A 37 -2.09 12.08 8.00
CA TYR A 37 -2.38 13.23 8.86
C TYR A 37 -3.68 13.05 9.65
N GLU A 38 -4.78 12.71 8.96
CA GLU A 38 -6.08 12.47 9.61
C GLU A 38 -6.02 11.28 10.58
N PHE A 39 -5.26 10.23 10.24
CA PHE A 39 -5.06 9.08 11.11
C PHE A 39 -4.35 9.47 12.42
N VAL A 40 -3.26 10.23 12.34
CA VAL A 40 -2.55 10.72 13.53
C VAL A 40 -3.44 11.63 14.36
N ARG A 41 -4.18 12.54 13.72
CA ARG A 41 -5.11 13.44 14.43
C ARG A 41 -6.22 12.67 15.14
N ALA A 42 -6.80 11.66 14.48
CA ALA A 42 -7.85 10.81 15.06
C ALA A 42 -7.34 10.03 16.28
N ILE A 43 -6.11 9.52 16.25
CA ILE A 43 -5.46 8.87 17.41
C ILE A 43 -5.31 9.86 18.57
N THR A 44 -4.81 11.06 18.30
CA THR A 44 -4.63 12.08 19.35
C THR A 44 -5.96 12.50 19.97
N ASN A 45 -7.03 12.55 19.18
CA ASN A 45 -8.38 12.91 19.63
C ASN A 45 -9.21 11.72 20.15
N LEU A 46 -8.65 10.50 20.18
CA LEU A 46 -9.34 9.26 20.58
C LEU A 46 -10.63 9.00 19.77
N ASP A 47 -10.65 9.42 18.50
CA ASP A 47 -11.79 9.30 17.62
C ASP A 47 -11.80 7.92 16.93
N PHE A 48 -12.21 6.90 17.68
CA PHE A 48 -12.21 5.50 17.22
C PHE A 48 -13.00 5.25 15.92
N PRO A 49 -14.17 5.85 15.68
CA PRO A 49 -14.87 5.71 14.39
C PRO A 49 -14.00 6.11 13.19
N VAL A 50 -13.27 7.22 13.29
CA VAL A 50 -12.41 7.72 12.20
C VAL A 50 -11.21 6.81 12.00
N ILE A 51 -10.57 6.37 13.09
CA ILE A 51 -9.46 5.40 13.04
C ILE A 51 -9.90 4.12 12.32
N LEU A 52 -11.05 3.57 12.70
CA LEU A 52 -11.59 2.35 12.09
C LEU A 52 -11.92 2.54 10.61
N ALA A 53 -12.50 3.67 10.23
CA ALA A 53 -12.80 3.98 8.83
C ALA A 53 -11.52 4.05 7.97
N ILE A 54 -10.47 4.71 8.46
CA ILE A 54 -9.19 4.81 7.76
C ILE A 54 -8.51 3.44 7.64
N VAL A 55 -8.46 2.67 8.73
CA VAL A 55 -7.88 1.31 8.72
C VAL A 55 -8.64 0.40 7.77
N PHE A 56 -9.97 0.48 7.76
CA PHE A 56 -10.80 -0.28 6.84
C PHE A 56 -10.49 0.08 5.38
N LEU A 57 -10.42 1.37 5.06
CA LEU A 57 -10.08 1.86 3.71
C LEU A 57 -8.71 1.34 3.25
N ILE A 58 -7.67 1.46 4.09
CA ILE A 58 -6.32 0.98 3.79
C ILE A 58 -6.33 -0.54 3.59
N SER A 59 -7.08 -1.26 4.41
CA SER A 59 -7.20 -2.73 4.31
C SER A 59 -7.84 -3.16 2.99
N VAL A 60 -8.92 -2.50 2.57
CA VAL A 60 -9.57 -2.74 1.28
C VAL A 60 -8.63 -2.43 0.11
N LEU A 61 -7.93 -1.29 0.15
CA LEU A 61 -6.95 -0.92 -0.89
C LEU A 61 -5.81 -1.94 -0.98
N THR A 62 -5.34 -2.44 0.16
CA THR A 62 -4.30 -3.47 0.23
C THR A 62 -4.78 -4.79 -0.36
N MET A 63 -6.02 -5.20 -0.03
CA MET A 63 -6.64 -6.40 -0.60
C MET A 63 -6.76 -6.29 -2.14
N VAL A 64 -7.25 -5.15 -2.65
CA VAL A 64 -7.34 -4.90 -4.09
C VAL A 64 -5.96 -4.92 -4.76
N SER A 65 -4.97 -4.34 -4.11
CA SER A 65 -3.59 -4.33 -4.61
C SER A 65 -2.99 -5.73 -4.69
N ASN A 66 -3.23 -6.58 -3.69
CA ASN A 66 -2.80 -7.99 -3.71
C ASN A 66 -3.45 -8.76 -4.86
N ILE A 67 -4.76 -8.61 -5.05
CA ILE A 67 -5.47 -9.24 -6.18
C ILE A 67 -4.90 -8.75 -7.52
N ALA A 68 -4.63 -7.45 -7.64
CA ALA A 68 -4.02 -6.88 -8.85
C ALA A 68 -2.63 -7.46 -9.12
N VAL A 69 -1.80 -7.63 -8.09
CA VAL A 69 -0.48 -8.25 -8.18
C VAL A 69 -0.59 -9.72 -8.59
N ASP A 70 -1.51 -10.49 -8.01
CA ASP A 70 -1.75 -11.89 -8.39
C ASP A 70 -2.15 -12.01 -9.87
N ILE A 71 -3.04 -11.15 -10.35
CA ILE A 71 -3.42 -11.09 -11.78
C ILE A 71 -2.22 -10.72 -12.64
N LEU A 72 -1.42 -9.74 -12.22
CA LEU A 72 -0.24 -9.30 -12.95
C LEU A 72 0.79 -10.44 -13.06
N TYR A 73 0.96 -11.24 -12.00
CA TYR A 73 1.81 -12.43 -12.02
C TYR A 73 1.31 -13.49 -13.01
N VAL A 74 0.00 -13.74 -13.08
CA VAL A 74 -0.59 -14.67 -14.08
C VAL A 74 -0.31 -14.21 -15.51
N TYR A 75 -0.36 -12.89 -15.77
CA TYR A 75 -0.07 -12.34 -17.10
C TYR A 75 1.42 -12.33 -17.45
N ILE A 76 2.29 -12.01 -16.48
CA ILE A 76 3.74 -11.89 -16.70
C ILE A 76 4.39 -13.28 -16.85
N ASP A 77 3.95 -14.26 -16.04
CA ASP A 77 4.57 -15.57 -16.01
C ASP A 77 3.58 -16.71 -16.36
N PRO A 78 3.48 -17.10 -17.65
CA PRO A 78 2.64 -18.22 -18.06
C PRO A 78 3.16 -19.59 -17.56
N ARG A 79 4.32 -19.63 -16.89
CA ARG A 79 4.88 -20.86 -16.28
C ARG A 79 4.26 -21.21 -14.93
N VAL A 80 3.39 -20.40 -14.32
CA VAL A 80 2.63 -20.83 -13.13
C VAL A 80 1.65 -21.98 -13.45
N ARG A 81 1.39 -22.25 -14.74
CA ARG A 81 0.88 -23.54 -15.21
C ARG A 81 2.05 -24.50 -15.44
N VAL A 82 2.60 -25.09 -14.38
CA VAL A 82 3.34 -26.35 -14.51
C VAL A 82 2.39 -27.45 -14.04
N SER A 83 1.76 -28.10 -15.02
CA SER A 83 1.36 -29.50 -14.90
C SER A 83 2.59 -30.39 -14.85
#